data_AF-A0AAJ4KV12-F1
#
_entry.id   AF-A0AAJ4KV12-F1
#
_cell.length_a   1.000
_cell.length_b   1.000
_cell.length_c   1.000
_cell.angle_alpha   90.00
_cell.angle_beta   90.00
_cell.angle_gamma   90.00
#
_symmetry.space_group_name_H-M   'P 1'
#
loop_
_entity.id
_entity.type
_entity.pdbx_description
1 polymer ?
#
loop_
_entity_poly.entity_id
_entity_poly.type
_entity_poly.pdbx_seq_one_letter_code
_entity_poly.pdbx_strand_id
1 'polypeptide(L)'
;MVSRAEDIGQATSGVTSILLIPYFINFLTQSNPNLLVVKILSYLPFMSQDIMPVRMAQGAASYSAGYVAVAIPLLSAVLMYLFAQRTYVNNIFTYRSETPLKYLTNKLLRRN
;
A
#
# COMPACT_ATOMS: atom_id res chain seq x y z
N MET A 1 -12.05 -8.44 -16.51
CA MET A 1 -11.96 -7.22 -17.33
C MET A 1 -12.92 -6.23 -16.71
N VAL A 2 -12.43 -5.20 -16.03
CA VAL A 2 -13.26 -4.07 -15.58
C VAL A 2 -13.39 -3.17 -16.80
N SER A 3 -14.31 -3.51 -17.71
CA SER A 3 -14.46 -2.82 -19.01
C SER A 3 -15.60 -1.81 -19.01
N ARG A 4 -16.46 -1.82 -17.99
CA ARG A 4 -17.56 -0.88 -17.80
C ARG A 4 -17.27 -0.04 -16.57
N ALA A 5 -17.55 1.27 -16.63
CA ALA A 5 -17.37 2.18 -15.51
C ALA A 5 -18.13 1.72 -14.24
N GLU A 6 -19.20 0.95 -14.42
CA GLU A 6 -20.02 0.34 -13.37
C GLU A 6 -19.29 -0.74 -12.55
N ASP A 7 -18.33 -1.46 -13.14
CA ASP A 7 -17.59 -2.53 -12.47
C ASP A 7 -16.43 -2.00 -11.59
N ILE A 8 -16.09 -0.71 -11.74
CA ILE A 8 -15.03 -0.06 -10.95
C ILE A 8 -15.39 -0.06 -9.46
N GLY A 9 -16.67 0.14 -9.13
CA GLY A 9 -17.16 0.10 -7.75
C GLY A 9 -16.94 -1.28 -7.10
N GLN A 10 -17.24 -2.36 -7.81
CA GLN A 10 -16.99 -3.71 -7.31
C GLN A 10 -15.50 -4.00 -7.17
N ALA A 11 -14.67 -3.56 -8.12
CA ALA A 11 -13.23 -3.77 -8.07
C ALA A 11 -12.52 -2.97 -6.96
N THR A 12 -13.03 -1.78 -6.63
CA THR A 12 -12.45 -0.90 -5.59
C THR A 12 -12.94 -1.23 -4.19
N SER A 13 -14.11 -1.86 -4.04
CA SER A 13 -14.71 -2.23 -2.74
C SER A 13 -13.77 -3.01 -1.83
N GLY A 14 -13.05 -4.00 -2.37
CA GLY A 14 -12.08 -4.80 -1.61
C GLY A 14 -10.81 -4.03 -1.22
N VAL A 15 -10.47 -2.96 -1.94
CA VAL A 15 -9.36 -2.07 -1.57
C VAL A 15 -9.80 -1.12 -0.46
N THR A 16 -11.02 -0.60 -0.55
CA THR A 16 -11.59 0.30 0.46
C THR A 16 -11.72 -0.38 1.83
N SER A 17 -12.04 -1.68 1.89
CA SER A 17 -12.12 -2.40 3.16
C SER A 17 -10.77 -2.48 3.89
N ILE A 18 -9.66 -2.54 3.16
CA ILE A 18 -8.30 -2.53 3.72
C ILE A 18 -7.98 -1.16 4.38
N LEU A 19 -8.57 -0.07 3.88
CA LEU A 19 -8.39 1.27 4.44
C LEU A 19 -9.02 1.44 5.83
N LEU A 20 -9.87 0.51 6.29
CA LEU A 20 -10.39 0.51 7.66
C LEU A 20 -9.36 0.03 8.69
N ILE A 21 -8.32 -0.69 8.27
CA ILE A 21 -7.26 -1.18 9.15
C ILE A 21 -6.54 -0.04 9.89
N PRO A 22 -6.01 1.01 9.21
CA PRO A 22 -5.37 2.14 9.90
C PRO A 22 -6.31 2.83 10.89
N TYR A 23 -7.58 2.97 10.51
CA TYR A 23 -8.60 3.58 11.37
C TYR A 23 -8.69 2.87 12.72
N PHE A 24 -8.71 1.53 12.75
CA PHE A 24 -8.72 0.78 14.01
C PHE A 24 -7.39 0.86 14.78
N ILE A 25 -6.26 0.90 14.08
CA ILE A 25 -4.94 1.08 14.71
C ILE A 25 -4.83 2.44 15.40
N ASN A 26 -5.58 3.44 14.95
CA ASN A 26 -5.59 4.76 15.56
C ASN A 26 -6.04 4.71 17.05
N PHE A 27 -7.02 3.87 17.40
CA PHE A 27 -7.42 3.69 18.81
C PHE A 27 -6.26 3.16 19.69
N LEU A 28 -5.46 2.23 19.15
CA LEU A 28 -4.25 1.72 19.83
C LEU A 28 -3.19 2.81 19.97
N THR A 29 -3.07 3.66 18.95
CA THR A 29 -2.14 4.78 18.93
C THR A 29 -2.53 5.85 19.95
N GLN A 30 -3.82 6.11 20.11
CA GLN A 30 -4.35 7.02 21.14
C GLN A 30 -4.18 6.46 22.56
N SER A 31 -4.34 5.14 22.73
CA SER A 31 -4.20 4.49 24.04
C SER A 31 -2.73 4.34 24.46
N ASN A 32 -1.85 3.97 23.52
CA ASN A 32 -0.43 3.77 23.78
C ASN A 32 0.43 4.13 22.56
N PRO A 33 0.82 5.40 22.41
CA PRO A 33 1.55 5.89 21.24
C PRO A 33 3.00 5.39 21.16
N ASN A 34 3.51 4.74 22.22
CA ASN A 34 4.88 4.24 22.31
C ASN A 34 5.03 2.73 22.06
N LEU A 35 3.91 2.03 21.83
CA LEU A 35 3.89 0.62 21.50
C LEU A 35 4.75 0.34 20.25
N LEU A 36 5.51 -0.78 20.26
CA LEU A 36 6.42 -1.14 19.17
C LEU A 36 5.69 -1.24 17.82
N VAL A 37 4.51 -1.86 17.79
CA VAL A 37 3.70 -2.01 16.58
C VAL A 37 3.31 -0.63 16.02
N VAL A 38 2.83 0.27 16.89
CA VAL A 38 2.48 1.65 16.52
C VAL A 38 3.69 2.41 15.98
N LYS A 39 4.87 2.24 16.60
CA LYS A 39 6.12 2.84 16.13
C LYS A 39 6.50 2.39 14.72
N ILE A 40 6.38 1.10 14.41
CA ILE A 40 6.69 0.58 13.07
C ILE A 40 5.67 1.09 12.06
N LEU A 41 4.38 0.98 12.37
CA LEU A 41 3.30 1.38 11.46
C LEU A 41 3.28 2.89 11.16
N SER A 42 3.82 3.70 12.07
CA SER A 42 4.01 5.14 11.86
C SER A 42 4.90 5.49 10.68
N TYR A 43 5.73 4.55 10.21
CA TYR A 43 6.61 4.74 9.06
C TYR A 43 6.16 3.94 7.84
N LEU A 44 5.11 3.12 7.97
CA LEU A 44 4.59 2.36 6.84
C LEU A 44 3.89 3.32 5.85
N PRO A 45 4.14 3.21 4.54
CA PRO A 45 3.40 3.96 3.52
C PRO A 45 1.89 3.80 3.69
N PHE A 46 1.12 4.83 3.36
CA PHE A 46 -0.35 4.92 3.50
C PHE A 46 -0.89 4.93 4.95
N MET A 47 -0.24 4.28 5.90
CA MET A 47 -0.66 4.24 7.31
C MET A 47 -0.08 5.41 8.13
N SER A 48 1.15 5.80 7.81
CA SER A 48 1.90 6.88 8.47
C SER A 48 1.14 8.21 8.55
N GLN A 49 0.36 8.55 7.53
CA GLN A 49 -0.44 9.79 7.47
C GLN A 49 -1.48 9.90 8.60
N ASP A 50 -1.93 8.77 9.14
CA ASP A 50 -2.93 8.73 10.21
C ASP A 50 -2.26 8.55 11.59
N ILE A 51 -1.31 7.61 11.67
CA ILE A 51 -0.70 7.20 12.95
C ILE A 51 0.34 8.22 13.46
N MET A 52 1.21 8.74 12.58
CA MET A 52 2.33 9.58 13.01
C MET A 52 1.89 10.95 13.54
N PRO A 53 0.94 11.67 12.92
CA PRO A 53 0.44 12.93 13.47
C PRO A 53 -0.17 12.76 14.87
N VAL A 54 -0.90 11.66 15.10
CA VAL A 54 -1.47 11.36 16.42
C VAL A 54 -0.38 11.13 17.47
N ARG A 55 0.71 10.44 17.11
CA ARG A 55 1.87 10.27 18.02
C ARG A 55 2.58 11.59 18.29
N MET A 56 2.72 12.44 17.28
CA MET A 56 3.31 13.77 17.44
C MET A 56 2.46 14.68 18.32
N ALA A 57 1.13 14.66 18.14
CA ALA A 57 0.19 15.43 18.96
C ALA A 57 0.24 15.02 20.44
N GLN A 58 0.53 13.74 20.71
CA GLN A 58 0.72 13.22 22.07
C GLN A 58 2.16 13.37 22.60
N GLY A 59 3.08 13.98 21.84
CA GLY A 59 4.49 14.14 22.24
C GLY A 59 5.32 12.85 22.22
N ALA A 60 4.81 11.77 21.64
CA ALA A 60 5.49 10.46 21.55
C ALA A 60 6.41 10.31 20.32
N ALA A 61 6.49 11.33 19.47
CA ALA A 61 7.37 11.39 18.31
C ALA A 61 7.92 12.81 18.13
N SER A 62 9.18 12.91 17.75
CA SER A 62 9.84 14.19 17.46
C SER A 62 9.50 14.68 16.05
N TYR A 63 9.75 15.98 15.80
CA TYR A 63 9.62 16.56 14.46
C TYR A 63 10.55 15.88 13.44
N SER A 64 11.78 15.51 13.85
CA SER A 64 12.71 14.77 12.98
C SER A 64 12.12 13.44 12.51
N ALA A 65 11.49 12.69 13.42
CA ALA A 65 10.79 11.46 13.10
C ALA A 65 9.58 11.72 12.17
N GLY A 66 8.86 12.83 12.37
CA GLY A 66 7.76 13.27 11.51
C GLY A 66 8.20 13.50 10.06
N TYR A 67 9.30 14.20 9.82
CA TYR A 67 9.83 14.41 8.46
C TYR A 67 10.21 13.10 7.77
N VAL A 68 10.81 12.15 8.49
CA VAL A 68 11.12 10.81 7.95
C VAL A 68 9.83 10.07 7.57
N ALA A 69 8.81 10.15 8.41
CA ALA A 69 7.51 9.53 8.14
C ALA A 69 6.77 10.14 6.94
N VAL A 70 7.07 11.39 6.55
CA VAL A 70 6.56 12.00 5.31
C VAL A 70 7.41 11.60 4.10
N ALA A 71 8.74 11.52 4.26
CA ALA A 71 9.64 11.14 3.18
C ALA A 71 9.40 9.71 2.67
N ILE A 72 9.12 8.76 3.57
CA ILE A 72 8.92 7.34 3.20
C ILE A 72 7.72 7.14 2.25
N PRO A 73 6.51 7.64 2.53
CA PRO A 73 5.37 7.57 1.61
C PRO A 73 5.66 8.22 0.26
N LEU A 74 6.35 9.36 0.22
CA LEU A 74 6.72 10.03 -1.04
C LEU A 74 7.62 9.13 -1.90
N LEU A 75 8.65 8.54 -1.29
CA LEU A 75 9.52 7.59 -1.98
C LEU A 75 8.74 6.35 -2.43
N SER A 76 7.86 5.83 -1.58
CA SER A 76 7.01 4.68 -1.92
C SER A 76 6.08 4.99 -3.10
N ALA A 77 5.51 6.19 -3.16
CA ALA A 77 4.65 6.62 -4.26
C ALA A 77 5.43 6.69 -5.58
N VAL A 78 6.64 7.24 -5.56
CA VAL A 78 7.53 7.27 -6.75
C VAL A 78 7.89 5.85 -7.20
N LEU A 79 8.26 4.96 -6.27
CA LEU A 79 8.58 3.56 -6.59
C LEU A 79 7.38 2.82 -7.18
N MET A 80 6.20 3.00 -6.60
CA MET A 80 4.95 2.42 -7.13
C MET A 80 4.61 2.96 -8.51
N TYR A 81 4.78 4.26 -8.75
CA TYR A 81 4.57 4.87 -10.06
C TYR A 81 5.49 4.24 -11.11
N LEU A 82 6.79 4.12 -10.83
CA LEU A 82 7.75 3.49 -11.72
C LEU A 82 7.41 2.01 -11.98
N PHE A 83 6.94 1.30 -10.95
CA PHE A 83 6.49 -0.08 -11.07
C PHE A 83 5.25 -0.22 -11.94
N ALA A 84 4.26 0.68 -11.76
CA ALA A 84 3.04 0.71 -12.55
C ALA A 84 3.36 1.01 -14.03
N GLN A 85 4.25 1.97 -14.30
CA GLN A 85 4.72 2.28 -15.65
C GLN A 85 5.37 1.06 -16.33
N ARG A 86 6.30 0.39 -15.64
CA ARG A 86 6.96 -0.83 -16.17
C ARG A 86 5.95 -1.94 -16.45
N THR A 87 4.99 -2.14 -15.56
CA THR A 87 3.93 -3.15 -15.69
C THR A 87 3.00 -2.83 -16.86
N TYR A 88 2.65 -1.56 -17.06
CA TYR A 88 1.82 -1.11 -18.18
C TYR A 88 2.52 -1.37 -19.52
N VAL A 89 3.78 -0.93 -19.67
CA VAL A 89 4.56 -1.12 -20.91
C VAL A 89 4.79 -2.60 -21.24
N ASN A 90 5.04 -3.44 -20.23
CA ASN A 90 5.26 -4.88 -20.46
C ASN A 90 3.98 -5.65 -20.84
N ASN A 91 2.80 -5.19 -20.37
CA ASN A 91 1.53 -5.86 -20.65
C ASN A 91 0.86 -5.38 -21.95
N ILE A 92 1.25 -4.23 -22.50
CA ILE A 92 0.61 -3.67 -23.71
C ILE A 92 0.81 -4.56 -24.96
N PHE A 93 1.86 -5.38 -24.99
CA PHE A 93 2.15 -6.30 -26.11
C PHE A 93 1.65 -7.73 -25.89
N THR A 94 0.97 -8.02 -24.78
CA THR A 94 0.50 -9.36 -24.48
C THR A 94 -1.00 -9.35 -24.13
N TYR A 95 -1.85 -9.37 -25.16
CA TYR A 95 -3.21 -9.89 -25.00
C TYR A 95 -3.12 -11.42 -24.80
N ARG A 96 -2.71 -11.86 -23.60
CA ARG A 96 -2.78 -13.27 -23.21
C ARG A 96 -4.07 -13.50 -22.44
N SER A 97 -4.91 -14.39 -22.97
CA SER A 97 -6.14 -14.90 -22.35
C SER A 97 -5.89 -15.84 -21.16
N GLU A 98 -4.67 -15.87 -20.63
CA GLU A 98 -4.23 -16.81 -19.61
C GLU A 98 -4.04 -16.08 -18.27
N THR A 99 -4.63 -16.62 -17.20
CA THR A 99 -4.45 -16.06 -15.86
C THR A 99 -2.96 -16.00 -15.50
N PRO A 100 -2.47 -14.91 -14.87
CA PRO A 100 -1.04 -14.73 -14.56
C PRO A 100 -0.45 -15.88 -13.74
N LEU A 101 -1.29 -16.55 -12.94
CA LEU A 101 -0.95 -17.76 -12.20
C LEU A 101 -0.58 -18.93 -13.13
N LYS A 102 -1.38 -19.19 -14.19
CA LYS A 102 -1.09 -20.26 -15.16
C LYS A 102 0.18 -19.98 -15.97
N TYR A 103 0.46 -18.71 -16.29
CA TYR A 103 1.70 -18.34 -16.98
C TYR A 103 2.94 -18.66 -16.13
N LEU A 104 2.92 -18.33 -14.84
CA LEU A 104 4.04 -18.61 -13.93
C LEU A 104 4.25 -20.12 -13.76
N THR A 105 3.17 -20.88 -13.56
CA THR A 105 3.26 -22.35 -13.42
C THR A 105 3.78 -22.99 -14.71
N ASN A 106 3.27 -22.60 -15.89
CA ASN A 106 3.74 -23.15 -17.16
C ASN A 106 5.18 -22.71 -17.51
N LYS A 107 5.60 -21.50 -17.15
CA LYS A 107 6.97 -21.03 -17.36
C LYS A 107 7.97 -21.78 -16.48
N LEU A 108 7.57 -22.17 -15.28
CA LEU A 108 8.37 -23.02 -14.39
C LEU A 108 8.40 -24.48 -14.86
N LEU A 109 7.27 -25.01 -15.37
CA LEU A 109 7.17 -26.39 -15.83
C LEU A 109 7.78 -26.65 -17.22
N ARG A 110 7.88 -25.64 -18.10
CA ARG A 110 8.49 -25.76 -19.43
C ARG A 110 10.00 -25.50 -19.44
N ARG A 111 10.67 -25.57 -18.30
CA ARG A 111 12.13 -25.45 -18.22
C ARG A 111 12.78 -26.83 -18.41
N ASN A 112 12.69 -27.35 -19.64
CA ASN A 112 13.59 -28.31 -20.29
C ASN A 112 13.44 -28.14 -21.80
#